data_AF-A0A8S3PYX9-F1
#
_entry.id   AF-A0A8S3PYX9-F1
#
_cell.length_a   1.000
_cell.length_b   1.000
_cell.length_c   1.000
_cell.angle_alpha   90.00
_cell.angle_beta   90.00
_cell.angle_gamma   90.00
#
_symmetry.space_group_name_H-M   'P 1'
#
loop_
_entity.id
_entity.type
_entity.pdbx_description
1 polymer ?
#
loop_
_entity_poly.entity_id
_entity_poly.type
_entity_poly.pdbx_seq_one_letter_code
_entity_poly.pdbx_strand_id
1 'polypeptide(L)'
;MWDDQITAKSDNISKNVKKCLSDKFMLNWSNNVRNSAKCLNYRIYKSDFCFEKYLSVLPSDLRMYLCKFRCLSNKLPIETGRFFNIDRTERHCNLCNANELGDDFHYLFKCTFFNNVRAKFLPLNICNNPNVLKFKELMNTSDLFTLTGIAKFCKSVI
;
A
#
# COMPACT_ATOMS: atom_id res chain seq x y z
N MET A 1 1.38 -26.73 45.97
CA MET A 1 2.53 -25.80 46.04
C MET A 1 3.65 -26.14 45.05
N TRP A 2 3.74 -27.37 44.50
CA TRP A 2 4.75 -27.75 43.48
C TRP A 2 4.21 -27.78 42.04
N ASP A 3 2.89 -27.84 41.83
CA ASP A 3 2.30 -27.85 40.48
C ASP A 3 2.37 -26.48 39.79
N ASP A 4 2.36 -25.37 40.55
CA ASP A 4 2.35 -24.00 40.00
C ASP A 4 3.67 -23.62 39.30
N GLN A 5 4.78 -24.28 39.63
CA GLN A 5 6.09 -23.98 39.02
C GLN A 5 6.24 -24.58 37.62
N ILE A 6 5.56 -25.68 37.31
CA ILE A 6 5.66 -26.37 36.00
C ILE A 6 4.80 -25.64 34.96
N THR A 7 3.58 -25.25 35.32
CA THR A 7 2.67 -24.44 34.48
C THR A 7 3.31 -23.11 34.12
N ALA A 8 3.86 -22.37 35.09
CA ALA A 8 4.52 -21.09 34.85
C ALA A 8 5.74 -21.19 33.90
N LYS A 9 6.51 -22.28 33.96
CA LYS A 9 7.66 -22.53 33.06
C LYS A 9 7.20 -22.87 31.64
N SER A 10 6.14 -23.68 31.51
CA SER A 10 5.55 -24.05 30.21
C SER A 10 4.91 -22.85 29.49
N ASP A 11 4.24 -21.97 30.24
CA ASP A 11 3.67 -20.72 29.73
C ASP A 11 4.74 -19.76 29.25
N ASN A 12 5.88 -19.70 29.95
CA ASN A 12 7.03 -18.90 29.55
C ASN A 12 7.66 -19.41 28.25
N ILE A 13 7.80 -20.74 28.10
CA ILE A 13 8.29 -21.36 26.85
C ILE A 13 7.33 -21.06 25.69
N SER A 14 6.03 -21.25 25.88
CA SER A 14 5.00 -20.95 24.86
C SER A 14 5.03 -19.48 24.43
N LYS A 15 5.12 -18.54 25.38
CA LYS A 15 5.27 -17.10 25.11
C LYS A 15 6.54 -16.80 24.31
N ASN A 16 7.68 -17.40 24.69
CA ASN A 16 8.95 -17.21 24.01
C ASN A 16 8.92 -17.76 22.58
N VAL A 17 8.35 -18.96 22.36
CA VAL A 17 8.20 -19.54 21.03
C VAL A 17 7.31 -18.66 20.15
N LYS A 18 6.16 -18.20 20.66
CA LYS A 18 5.26 -17.28 19.93
C LYS A 18 5.97 -15.99 19.55
N LYS A 19 6.70 -15.38 20.48
CA LYS A 19 7.48 -14.17 20.23
C LYS A 19 8.54 -14.40 19.17
N CYS A 20 9.36 -15.45 19.29
CA CYS A 20 10.39 -15.77 18.30
C CYS A 20 9.82 -16.03 16.90
N LEU A 21 8.69 -16.74 16.79
CA LEU A 21 8.03 -16.96 15.50
C LEU A 21 7.50 -15.65 14.90
N SER A 22 6.88 -14.80 15.73
CA SER A 22 6.42 -13.48 15.33
C SER A 22 7.58 -12.61 14.83
N ASP A 23 8.67 -12.52 15.59
CA ASP A 23 9.84 -11.70 15.24
C ASP A 23 10.48 -12.18 13.92
N LYS A 24 10.63 -13.50 13.75
CA LYS A 24 11.12 -14.09 12.49
C LYS A 24 10.20 -13.78 11.32
N PHE A 25 8.89 -13.87 11.51
CA PHE A 25 7.92 -13.53 10.47
C PHE A 25 8.02 -12.06 10.06
N MET A 26 8.04 -11.14 11.04
CA MET A 26 8.13 -9.70 10.80
C MET A 26 9.42 -9.31 10.07
N LEU A 27 10.54 -9.91 10.48
CA LEU A 27 11.83 -9.72 9.82
C LEU A 27 11.79 -10.22 8.37
N ASN A 28 11.25 -11.42 8.14
CA ASN A 28 11.12 -11.99 6.81
C ASN A 28 10.22 -11.13 5.91
N TRP A 29 9.07 -10.68 6.42
CA TRP A 29 8.18 -9.78 5.71
C TRP A 29 8.87 -8.47 5.31
N SER A 30 9.57 -7.84 6.26
CA SER A 30 10.30 -6.59 6.01
C SER A 30 11.38 -6.77 4.95
N ASN A 31 12.14 -7.87 5.02
CA ASN A 31 13.15 -8.22 4.02
C ASN A 31 12.53 -8.43 2.63
N ASN A 32 11.41 -9.15 2.54
CA ASN A 32 10.71 -9.38 1.27
C ASN A 32 10.21 -8.06 0.67
N VAL A 33 9.62 -7.17 1.48
CA VAL A 33 9.15 -5.85 1.02
C VAL A 33 10.31 -4.97 0.58
N ARG A 34 11.41 -4.94 1.32
CA ARG A 34 12.58 -4.10 1.03
C ARG A 34 13.28 -4.52 -0.27
N ASN A 35 13.42 -5.82 -0.49
CA ASN A 35 14.22 -6.39 -1.59
C ASN A 35 13.39 -6.64 -2.86
N SER A 36 12.06 -6.59 -2.79
CA SER A 36 11.20 -6.80 -3.95
C SER A 36 11.10 -5.55 -4.83
N ALA A 37 11.46 -5.69 -6.11
CA ALA A 37 11.24 -4.65 -7.13
C ALA A 37 9.74 -4.35 -7.37
N LYS A 38 8.85 -5.28 -6.98
CA LYS A 38 7.40 -5.06 -7.02
C LYS A 38 6.97 -4.06 -5.94
N CYS A 39 7.60 -4.09 -4.78
CA CYS A 39 7.19 -3.32 -3.61
C CYS A 39 7.83 -1.92 -3.52
N LEU A 40 8.41 -1.38 -4.60
CA LEU A 40 9.13 -0.10 -4.55
C LEU A 40 8.28 1.07 -4.06
N ASN A 41 7.02 1.17 -4.52
CA ASN A 41 6.08 2.18 -4.03
C ASN A 41 5.43 1.76 -2.71
N TYR A 42 5.08 0.48 -2.57
CA TYR A 42 4.47 -0.06 -1.36
C TYR A 42 5.32 0.18 -0.09
N ARG A 43 6.64 -0.03 -0.18
CA ARG A 43 7.57 0.14 0.94
C ARG A 43 7.74 1.60 1.39
N ILE A 44 7.31 2.58 0.57
CA ILE A 44 7.34 4.00 0.95
C ILE A 44 6.38 4.25 2.11
N TYR A 45 5.18 3.67 2.02
CA TYR A 45 4.13 3.91 3.01
C TYR A 45 3.95 2.75 3.99
N LYS A 46 4.13 1.49 3.57
CA LYS A 46 3.97 0.35 4.48
C LYS A 46 5.27 0.04 5.22
N SER A 47 5.50 0.70 6.35
CA SER A 47 6.61 0.41 7.27
C SER A 47 6.33 -0.76 8.21
N ASP A 48 5.07 -0.93 8.61
CA ASP A 48 4.70 -1.83 9.69
C ASP A 48 3.70 -2.88 9.20
N PHE A 49 3.91 -4.15 9.55
CA PHE A 49 2.95 -5.20 9.29
C PHE A 49 1.85 -5.18 10.37
N CYS A 50 0.71 -4.64 10.00
CA CYS A 50 -0.45 -4.48 10.87
C CYS A 50 -1.74 -4.46 10.04
N PHE A 51 -2.87 -4.70 10.71
CA PHE A 51 -4.18 -4.56 10.11
C PHE A 51 -4.45 -3.10 9.73
N GLU A 52 -4.91 -2.91 8.49
CA GLU A 52 -5.10 -1.58 7.93
C GLU A 52 -6.48 -1.03 8.26
N LYS A 53 -6.54 0.19 8.81
CA LYS A 53 -7.80 0.83 9.25
C LYS A 53 -8.85 0.90 8.13
N TYR A 54 -8.44 1.15 6.89
CA TYR A 54 -9.36 1.27 5.75
C TYR A 54 -10.18 -0.02 5.52
N LEU A 55 -9.69 -1.18 5.97
CA LEU A 55 -10.39 -2.46 5.82
C LEU A 55 -11.62 -2.58 6.72
N SER A 56 -11.67 -1.83 7.83
CA SER A 56 -12.81 -1.86 8.75
C SER A 56 -13.75 -0.66 8.60
N VAL A 57 -13.26 0.50 8.16
CA VAL A 57 -14.06 1.74 8.12
C VAL A 57 -14.70 2.04 6.78
N LEU A 58 -14.20 1.48 5.67
CA LEU A 58 -14.76 1.73 4.35
C LEU A 58 -15.84 0.70 3.98
N PRO A 59 -16.88 1.11 3.23
CA PRO A 59 -17.82 0.20 2.60
C PRO A 59 -17.11 -0.84 1.73
N SER A 60 -17.73 -2.01 1.56
CA SER A 60 -17.07 -3.17 0.93
C SER A 60 -16.60 -2.89 -0.51
N ASP A 61 -17.37 -2.12 -1.28
CA ASP A 61 -17.02 -1.77 -2.65
C ASP A 61 -15.76 -0.89 -2.68
N LEU A 62 -15.73 0.20 -1.92
CA LEU A 62 -14.61 1.13 -1.84
C LEU A 62 -13.35 0.49 -1.25
N ARG A 63 -13.51 -0.30 -0.18
CA ARG A 63 -12.45 -1.08 0.44
C ARG A 63 -11.75 -2.00 -0.55
N MET A 64 -12.52 -2.67 -1.42
CA MET A 64 -11.96 -3.58 -2.42
C MET A 64 -11.05 -2.84 -3.40
N TYR A 65 -11.46 -1.67 -3.90
CA TYR A 65 -10.64 -0.90 -4.85
C TYR A 65 -9.37 -0.36 -4.21
N LEU A 66 -9.45 0.17 -2.99
CA LEU A 66 -8.25 0.62 -2.27
C LEU A 66 -7.30 -0.55 -1.97
N CYS A 67 -7.84 -1.70 -1.60
CA CYS A 67 -7.04 -2.92 -1.39
C CYS A 67 -6.34 -3.36 -2.68
N LYS A 68 -7.06 -3.45 -3.81
CA LYS A 68 -6.49 -3.80 -5.11
C LYS A 68 -5.40 -2.82 -5.53
N PHE A 69 -5.60 -1.53 -5.30
CA PHE A 69 -4.61 -0.50 -5.58
C PHE A 69 -3.34 -0.71 -4.72
N ARG A 70 -3.47 -0.81 -3.40
CA ARG A 70 -2.33 -1.03 -2.48
C ARG A 70 -1.59 -2.35 -2.71
N CYS A 71 -2.32 -3.42 -3.03
CA CYS A 71 -1.77 -4.76 -3.22
C CYS A 71 -1.26 -5.02 -4.64
N LEU A 72 -1.22 -4.00 -5.50
CA LEU A 72 -0.74 -4.12 -6.88
C LEU A 72 -1.50 -5.21 -7.64
N SER A 73 -2.79 -5.30 -7.37
CA SER A 73 -3.75 -6.22 -8.01
C SER A 73 -4.67 -5.40 -8.92
N ASN A 74 -4.04 -4.63 -9.81
CA ASN A 74 -4.68 -3.71 -10.74
C ASN A 74 -4.05 -3.86 -12.13
N LYS A 75 -4.55 -3.12 -13.12
CA LYS A 75 -4.09 -3.17 -14.52
C LYS A 75 -3.18 -2.00 -14.89
N LEU A 76 -2.53 -1.36 -13.92
CA LEU A 76 -1.60 -0.27 -14.21
C LEU A 76 -0.42 -0.78 -15.06
N PRO A 77 0.15 0.04 -15.97
CA PRO A 77 1.28 -0.34 -16.81
C PRO A 77 2.46 -0.97 -16.06
N ILE A 78 2.74 -0.49 -14.84
CA ILE A 78 3.82 -1.03 -14.00
C ILE A 78 3.64 -2.52 -13.67
N GLU A 79 2.39 -2.96 -13.51
CA GLU A 79 2.03 -4.34 -13.20
C GLU A 79 1.75 -5.16 -14.46
N THR A 80 1.01 -4.63 -15.44
CA THR A 80 0.72 -5.35 -16.68
C THR A 80 2.00 -5.63 -17.47
N GLY A 81 2.87 -4.63 -17.62
CA GLY A 81 4.17 -4.80 -18.27
C GLY A 81 5.07 -5.81 -17.56
N ARG A 82 4.91 -6.02 -16.25
CA ARG A 82 5.63 -7.07 -15.51
C ARG A 82 5.24 -8.47 -15.98
N PHE A 83 3.95 -8.72 -16.25
CA PHE A 83 3.49 -10.01 -16.75
C PHE A 83 3.97 -10.30 -18.19
N PHE A 84 4.19 -9.25 -18.98
CA PHE A 84 4.74 -9.34 -20.34
C PHE A 84 6.27 -9.22 -20.40
N ASN A 85 6.95 -9.21 -19.25
CA ASN A 85 8.41 -9.07 -19.16
C ASN A 85 8.98 -7.81 -19.86
N ILE A 86 8.20 -6.73 -19.89
CA ILE A 86 8.66 -5.42 -20.37
C ILE A 86 9.59 -4.81 -19.33
N ASP A 87 10.70 -4.20 -19.74
CA ASP A 87 11.61 -3.54 -18.79
C ASP A 87 10.86 -2.49 -17.97
N ARG A 88 11.23 -2.33 -16.68
CA ARG A 88 10.54 -1.39 -15.80
C ARG A 88 10.54 0.02 -16.39
N THR A 89 11.65 0.50 -16.95
CA THR A 89 11.76 1.87 -17.49
C THR A 89 10.78 2.10 -18.63
N GLU A 90 10.41 1.04 -19.36
CA GLU A 90 9.52 1.11 -20.52
C GLU A 90 8.03 1.00 -20.17
N ARG A 91 7.68 0.79 -18.89
CA ARG A 91 6.28 0.64 -18.43
C ARG A 91 5.60 1.98 -18.22
N HIS A 92 5.56 2.78 -19.28
CA HIS A 92 5.04 4.14 -19.26
C HIS A 92 3.52 4.21 -19.11
N CYS A 93 3.04 5.33 -18.60
CA CYS A 93 1.63 5.69 -18.64
C CYS A 93 1.20 5.98 -20.08
N ASN A 94 0.19 5.28 -20.59
CA ASN A 94 -0.37 5.47 -21.93
C ASN A 94 -1.56 6.44 -21.97
N LEU A 95 -1.96 6.99 -20.82
CA LEU A 95 -3.11 7.90 -20.70
C LEU A 95 -2.70 9.38 -20.75
N CYS A 96 -1.42 9.69 -20.61
CA CYS A 96 -0.92 11.06 -20.65
C CYS A 96 0.40 11.16 -21.43
N ASN A 97 0.75 12.37 -21.84
CA ASN A 97 1.94 12.64 -22.66
C ASN A 97 3.19 12.94 -21.82
N ALA A 98 3.21 12.61 -20.53
CA ALA A 98 4.33 12.91 -19.65
C ALA A 98 5.54 11.98 -19.84
N ASN A 99 5.36 10.86 -20.57
CA ASN A 99 6.37 9.82 -20.75
C ASN A 99 7.00 9.36 -19.42
N GLU A 100 6.17 9.23 -18.37
CA GLU A 100 6.58 8.76 -17.05
C GLU A 100 6.08 7.33 -16.82
N LEU A 101 6.68 6.63 -15.85
CA LEU A 101 6.21 5.32 -15.40
C LEU A 101 4.74 5.34 -15.03
N GLY A 102 3.98 4.38 -15.53
CA GLY A 102 2.57 4.20 -15.23
C GLY A 102 2.35 3.46 -13.92
N ASP A 103 2.81 4.05 -12.82
CA ASP A 103 2.71 3.49 -11.47
C ASP A 103 1.73 4.25 -10.55
N ASP A 104 1.55 3.74 -9.33
CA ASP A 104 0.61 4.30 -8.36
C ASP A 104 0.88 5.79 -8.06
N PHE A 105 2.17 6.17 -7.98
CA PHE A 105 2.57 7.54 -7.67
C PHE A 105 2.22 8.48 -8.82
N HIS A 106 2.57 8.10 -10.06
CA HIS A 106 2.21 8.89 -11.23
C HIS A 106 0.69 9.08 -11.32
N TYR A 107 -0.09 8.02 -11.13
CA TYR A 107 -1.55 8.11 -11.23
C TYR A 107 -2.15 8.98 -10.12
N LEU A 108 -1.69 8.85 -8.87
CA LEU A 108 -2.18 9.64 -7.74
C LEU A 108 -1.80 11.12 -7.77
N PHE A 109 -0.73 11.50 -8.46
CA PHE A 109 -0.17 12.85 -8.33
C PHE A 109 0.11 13.60 -9.62
N LYS A 110 0.44 12.92 -10.71
CA LYS A 110 1.04 13.55 -11.90
C LYS A 110 0.24 13.37 -13.18
N CYS A 111 -0.35 12.20 -13.40
CA CYS A 111 -1.01 11.83 -14.65
C CYS A 111 -2.09 12.84 -15.04
N THR A 112 -1.90 13.61 -16.10
CA THR A 112 -2.81 14.72 -16.45
C THR A 112 -4.21 14.24 -16.82
N PHE A 113 -4.34 13.01 -17.32
CA PHE A 113 -5.63 12.36 -17.59
C PHE A 113 -6.55 12.34 -16.36
N PHE A 114 -5.99 12.11 -15.18
CA PHE A 114 -6.75 12.02 -13.94
C PHE A 114 -6.87 13.36 -13.19
N ASN A 115 -6.50 14.51 -13.78
CA ASN A 115 -6.59 15.82 -13.12
C ASN A 115 -7.98 16.09 -12.53
N ASN A 116 -9.04 15.89 -13.34
CA ASN A 116 -10.41 16.14 -12.90
C ASN A 116 -10.85 15.16 -11.81
N VAL A 117 -10.43 13.89 -11.91
CA VAL A 117 -10.74 12.85 -10.92
C VAL A 117 -10.03 13.14 -9.59
N ARG A 118 -8.77 13.58 -9.65
CA ARG A 118 -8.00 14.02 -8.46
C ARG A 118 -8.64 15.25 -7.83
N ALA A 119 -8.94 16.28 -8.60
CA ALA A 119 -9.59 17.50 -8.08
C ALA A 119 -10.96 17.20 -7.42
N LYS A 120 -11.68 16.19 -7.91
CA LYS A 120 -12.97 15.76 -7.37
C LYS A 120 -12.86 14.99 -6.05
N PHE A 121 -11.84 14.15 -5.89
CA PHE A 121 -11.79 13.18 -4.79
C PHE A 121 -10.63 13.36 -3.81
N LEU A 122 -9.56 14.04 -4.20
CA LEU A 122 -8.36 14.22 -3.40
C LEU A 122 -8.20 15.67 -2.93
N PRO A 123 -7.68 15.90 -1.71
CA PRO A 123 -7.36 17.24 -1.24
C PRO A 123 -6.34 17.98 -2.13
N LEU A 124 -6.61 19.25 -2.46
CA LEU A 124 -5.76 20.06 -3.34
C LEU A 124 -4.34 20.26 -2.80
N ASN A 125 -4.19 20.40 -1.48
CA ASN A 125 -2.89 20.56 -0.80
C ASN A 125 -1.96 19.35 -1.02
N ILE A 126 -2.54 18.17 -1.24
CA ILE A 126 -1.79 16.93 -1.49
C ILE A 126 -1.34 16.86 -2.95
N CYS A 127 -2.15 17.39 -3.88
CA CYS A 127 -1.87 17.38 -5.32
C CYS A 127 -0.76 18.38 -5.72
N ASN A 128 -0.62 19.49 -4.99
CA ASN A 128 0.42 20.48 -5.26
C ASN A 128 1.80 19.97 -4.82
N ASN A 129 2.85 20.11 -5.64
CA ASN A 129 4.24 19.71 -5.33
C ASN A 129 4.36 18.27 -4.81
N PRO A 130 4.07 17.26 -5.66
CA PRO A 130 4.03 15.87 -5.24
C PRO A 130 5.40 15.37 -4.83
N ASN A 131 5.45 14.64 -3.72
CA ASN A 131 6.68 14.06 -3.20
C ASN A 131 6.40 12.78 -2.39
N VAL A 132 7.47 12.06 -2.08
CA VAL A 132 7.44 10.77 -1.38
C VAL A 132 6.81 10.87 0.02
N LEU A 133 7.00 12.00 0.73
CA LEU A 133 6.41 12.21 2.06
C LEU A 133 4.89 12.36 1.97
N LYS A 134 4.40 13.16 1.02
CA LYS A 134 2.96 13.30 0.76
C LYS A 134 2.31 11.99 0.33
N PHE A 135 3.02 11.19 -0.47
CA PHE A 135 2.54 9.86 -0.83
C PHE A 135 2.44 8.94 0.38
N LYS A 136 3.46 8.96 1.26
CA LYS A 136 3.43 8.22 2.53
C LYS A 136 2.27 8.64 3.42
N GLU A 137 2.07 9.94 3.59
CA GLU A 137 1.00 10.51 4.42
C GLU A 137 -0.38 10.15 3.87
N LEU A 138 -0.61 10.38 2.57
CA LEU A 138 -1.88 10.09 1.92
C LEU A 138 -2.24 8.60 2.05
N MET A 139 -1.28 7.71 1.77
CA MET A 139 -1.53 6.28 1.82
C MET A 139 -1.72 5.74 3.25
N ASN A 140 -1.22 6.41 4.28
CA ASN A 140 -1.41 6.00 5.68
C ASN A 140 -2.42 6.85 6.44
N THR A 141 -3.19 7.69 5.75
CA THR A 141 -4.18 8.54 6.40
C THR A 141 -5.23 7.71 7.14
N SER A 142 -5.59 8.19 8.32
CA SER A 142 -6.65 7.62 9.14
C SER A 142 -7.95 8.44 9.09
N ASP A 143 -7.90 9.59 8.40
CA ASP A 143 -9.03 10.48 8.18
C ASP A 143 -10.02 9.84 7.21
N LEU A 144 -11.27 9.68 7.65
CA LEU A 144 -12.28 8.95 6.89
C LEU A 144 -12.66 9.66 5.59
N PHE A 145 -12.66 10.99 5.58
CA PHE A 145 -12.97 11.78 4.40
C PHE A 145 -11.91 11.56 3.31
N THR A 146 -10.64 11.70 3.67
CA THR A 146 -9.50 11.47 2.78
C THR A 146 -9.44 10.01 2.32
N LEU A 147 -9.61 9.04 3.24
CA LEU A 147 -9.69 7.61 2.91
C LEU A 147 -10.77 7.31 1.87
N THR A 148 -11.96 7.87 2.07
CA THR A 148 -13.09 7.71 1.13
C THR A 148 -12.76 8.33 -0.22
N GLY A 149 -12.13 9.50 -0.24
CA GLY A 149 -11.62 10.16 -1.43
C GLY A 149 -10.64 9.30 -2.22
N ILE A 150 -9.62 8.76 -1.55
CA ILE A 150 -8.64 7.86 -2.18
C ILE A 150 -9.34 6.61 -2.74
N ALA A 151 -10.24 6.00 -1.99
CA ALA A 151 -10.93 4.80 -2.46
C ALA A 151 -11.82 5.06 -3.70
N LYS A 152 -12.51 6.21 -3.74
CA LYS A 152 -13.27 6.67 -4.92
C LYS A 152 -12.37 6.98 -6.12
N PHE A 153 -11.20 7.57 -5.86
CA PHE A 153 -10.17 7.76 -6.87
C PHE A 153 -9.71 6.41 -7.43
N CYS A 154 -9.31 5.46 -6.58
CA CYS A 154 -8.91 4.11 -6.99
C CYS A 154 -10.00 3.44 -7.84
N LYS A 155 -11.26 3.51 -7.41
CA LYS A 155 -12.41 2.98 -8.17
C LYS A 155 -12.56 3.58 -9.58
N SER A 156 -12.07 4.80 -9.79
CA SER A 156 -12.10 5.48 -11.10
C SER A 156 -10.90 5.15 -11.98
N VAL A 157 -9.84 4.56 -11.40
CA VAL A 157 -8.57 4.28 -12.06
C VAL A 157 -8.40 2.81 -12.43
N ILE A 158 -8.89 1.89 -11.58
CA ILE A 158 -8.61 0.45 -11.67
C ILE A 158 -9.84 -0.43 -11.91
#